data_AF-A0A9Q5CNF9-F1
#
_entry.id   AF-A0A9Q5CNF9-F1
#
_cell.length_a   1.000
_cell.length_b   1.000
_cell.length_c   1.000
_cell.angle_alpha   90.00
_cell.angle_beta   90.00
_cell.angle_gamma   90.00
#
_symmetry.space_group_name_H-M   'P 1'
#
loop_
_entity.id
_entity.type
_entity.pdbx_description
1 polymer ?
#
loop_
_entity_poly.entity_id
_entity_poly.type
_entity_poly.pdbx_seq_one_letter_code
_entity_poly.pdbx_strand_id
1 'polypeptide(L)'
;MDKNFFNFAVSSQDIFYDYEIVKYMLSFDGIKKNLKYAIISLAYYSFDYDLSKSNSGIRTNIYYPMFKTMHNYIEKETDTKEYDVFDSNTKNVLQRDFYLKIYDLVRDGTEKYLYEICSKKFNHKTCSNKEVENIVFKIKQTFNKNYPNTQNENKMILDKYLNLLIQNNIKPIILVCPESEFSRKYIDNKMEIRFLKIIELLNQKYDFVLLNYFNDIRFEEEDFYDGVHLNYDGSKKFTEILNNDINVLI
;
A
#
# COMPACT_ATOMS: atom_id res chain seq x y z
N MET A 1 -1.13 12.09 11.83
CA MET A 1 -1.74 11.28 12.90
C MET A 1 -1.16 11.71 14.22
N ASP A 2 -1.99 11.87 15.25
CA ASP A 2 -1.59 12.51 16.52
C ASP A 2 -1.03 11.52 17.57
N LYS A 3 -0.94 10.24 17.20
CA LYS A 3 -0.35 9.16 18.02
C LYS A 3 1.08 8.86 17.53
N ASN A 4 1.85 8.11 18.32
CA ASN A 4 3.14 7.58 17.86
C ASN A 4 2.92 6.54 16.75
N PHE A 5 3.24 6.87 15.51
CA PHE A 5 3.06 5.98 14.35
C PHE A 5 4.33 5.87 13.52
N PHE A 6 4.46 4.74 12.83
CA PHE A 6 5.45 4.54 11.77
C PHE A 6 4.69 4.25 10.48
N ASN A 7 5.03 4.96 9.41
CA ASN A 7 4.44 4.73 8.09
C ASN A 7 5.42 3.88 7.25
N PHE A 8 4.98 2.69 6.88
CA PHE A 8 5.71 1.79 5.98
C PHE A 8 5.00 1.60 4.63
N ALA A 9 4.02 2.45 4.31
CA ALA A 9 3.35 2.40 3.02
C ALA A 9 4.30 2.92 1.93
N VAL A 10 4.52 2.10 0.92
CA VAL A 10 5.28 2.45 -0.28
C VAL A 10 4.36 2.29 -1.48
N SER A 11 4.48 3.17 -2.48
CA SER A 11 3.69 3.07 -3.72
C SER A 11 3.79 1.65 -4.29
N SER A 12 2.69 1.08 -4.77
CA SER A 12 2.62 -0.28 -5.34
C SER A 12 2.98 -1.43 -4.39
N GLN A 13 3.20 -1.19 -3.09
CA GLN A 13 3.37 -2.25 -2.11
C GLN A 13 2.13 -3.15 -2.08
N ASP A 14 2.33 -4.45 -1.92
CA ASP A 14 1.26 -5.44 -1.84
C ASP A 14 1.21 -6.12 -0.46
N ILE A 15 0.20 -6.97 -0.28
CA ILE A 15 -0.08 -7.65 0.99
C ILE A 15 1.09 -8.54 1.44
N PHE A 16 1.88 -9.09 0.50
CA PHE A 16 3.05 -9.89 0.82
C PHE A 16 4.10 -9.06 1.55
N TYR A 17 4.44 -7.89 1.00
CA TYR A 17 5.46 -7.03 1.61
C TYR A 17 4.95 -6.37 2.89
N ASP A 18 3.66 -6.01 2.98
CA ASP A 18 3.08 -5.56 4.25
C ASP A 18 3.29 -6.59 5.38
N TYR A 19 3.04 -7.88 5.07
CA TYR A 19 3.22 -8.97 6.01
C TYR A 19 4.69 -9.20 6.41
N GLU A 20 5.61 -9.21 5.45
CA GLU A 20 7.04 -9.40 5.75
C GLU A 20 7.62 -8.20 6.53
N ILE A 21 7.16 -6.97 6.26
CA ILE A 21 7.52 -5.79 7.06
C ILE A 21 7.13 -5.98 8.52
N VAL A 22 5.89 -6.34 8.81
CA VAL A 22 5.46 -6.54 10.21
C VAL A 22 6.21 -7.69 10.87
N LYS A 23 6.40 -8.80 10.16
CA LYS A 23 7.17 -9.93 10.68
C LYS A 23 8.60 -9.52 11.03
N TYR A 24 9.25 -8.72 10.19
CA TYR A 24 10.58 -8.16 10.46
C TYR A 24 10.55 -7.19 11.65
N MET A 25 9.57 -6.28 11.70
CA MET A 25 9.41 -5.34 12.81
C MET A 25 9.24 -6.04 14.18
N LEU A 26 8.52 -7.16 14.21
CA LEU A 26 8.31 -7.94 15.43
C LEU A 26 9.54 -8.75 15.88
N SER A 27 10.63 -8.76 15.09
CA SER A 27 11.93 -9.27 15.54
C SER A 27 12.63 -8.33 16.54
N PHE A 28 12.18 -7.08 16.64
CA PHE A 28 12.72 -6.10 17.58
C PHE A 28 11.88 -6.05 18.86
N ASP A 29 12.48 -6.40 20.00
CA ASP A 29 11.78 -6.45 21.31
C ASP A 29 11.08 -5.15 21.68
N GLY A 30 11.69 -4.00 21.35
CA GLY A 30 11.11 -2.69 21.59
C GLY A 30 9.80 -2.49 20.82
N ILE A 31 9.74 -2.92 19.55
CA ILE A 31 8.53 -2.85 18.75
C ILE A 31 7.51 -3.88 19.23
N LYS A 32 7.93 -5.14 19.42
CA LYS A 32 7.05 -6.24 19.84
C LYS A 32 6.29 -5.95 21.12
N LYS A 33 6.90 -5.26 22.10
CA LYS A 33 6.26 -4.90 23.37
C LYS A 33 5.29 -3.72 23.26
N ASN A 34 5.55 -2.79 22.33
CA ASN A 34 4.87 -1.49 22.29
C ASN A 34 3.88 -1.33 21.13
N LEU A 35 4.00 -2.10 20.05
CA LEU A 35 3.06 -2.05 18.93
C LEU A 35 1.69 -2.57 19.39
N LYS A 36 0.64 -1.76 19.20
CA LYS A 36 -0.73 -2.07 19.64
C LYS A 36 -1.72 -2.18 18.49
N TYR A 37 -1.48 -1.45 17.41
CA TYR A 37 -2.37 -1.37 16.26
C TYR A 37 -1.56 -1.52 14.98
N ALA A 38 -2.15 -2.16 13.97
CA ALA A 38 -1.62 -2.21 12.61
C ALA A 38 -2.72 -1.80 11.63
N ILE A 39 -2.49 -0.70 10.91
CA ILE A 39 -3.40 -0.24 9.86
C ILE A 39 -2.92 -0.84 8.53
N ILE A 40 -3.76 -1.66 7.93
CA ILE A 40 -3.48 -2.38 6.68
C ILE A 40 -4.33 -1.73 5.58
N SER A 41 -3.70 -0.94 4.73
CA SER A 41 -4.38 -0.27 3.62
C SER A 41 -4.59 -1.25 2.46
N LEU A 42 -5.84 -1.56 2.14
CA LEU A 42 -6.21 -2.40 1.00
C LEU A 42 -7.12 -1.61 0.05
N ALA A 43 -7.01 -1.92 -1.24
CA ALA A 43 -7.99 -1.55 -2.25
C ALA A 43 -8.82 -2.78 -2.63
N TYR A 44 -9.97 -2.58 -3.28
CA TYR A 44 -10.80 -3.70 -3.72
C TYR A 44 -10.04 -4.67 -4.66
N TYR A 45 -9.03 -4.19 -5.39
CA TYR A 45 -8.18 -5.01 -6.24
C TYR A 45 -7.02 -5.71 -5.52
N SER A 46 -6.76 -5.46 -4.22
CA SER A 46 -5.55 -5.92 -3.54
C SER A 46 -5.37 -7.44 -3.54
N PHE A 47 -6.45 -8.21 -3.50
CA PHE A 47 -6.35 -9.67 -3.63
C PHE A 47 -5.95 -10.11 -5.04
N ASP A 48 -6.21 -9.30 -6.06
CA ASP A 48 -5.84 -9.57 -7.46
C ASP A 48 -4.56 -8.80 -7.86
N TYR A 49 -3.72 -8.41 -6.90
CA TYR A 49 -2.50 -7.67 -7.17
C TYR A 49 -1.28 -8.33 -6.54
N ASP A 50 -0.24 -8.49 -7.35
CA ASP A 50 1.08 -9.00 -6.96
C ASP A 50 2.10 -8.05 -7.56
N LEU A 51 2.84 -7.33 -6.72
CA LEU A 51 3.81 -6.33 -7.13
C LEU A 51 4.82 -6.94 -8.10
N SER A 52 5.31 -8.13 -7.81
CA SER A 52 6.36 -8.78 -8.58
C SER A 52 5.95 -9.19 -9.99
N LYS A 53 4.65 -9.45 -10.19
CA LYS A 53 4.07 -9.78 -11.50
C LYS A 53 3.58 -8.54 -12.24
N SER A 54 3.67 -7.36 -11.63
CA SER A 54 3.27 -6.10 -12.24
C SER A 54 4.38 -5.50 -13.10
N ASN A 55 4.06 -4.47 -13.89
CA ASN A 55 5.05 -3.68 -14.63
C ASN A 55 6.08 -2.98 -13.71
N SER A 56 5.84 -2.97 -12.40
CA SER A 56 6.75 -2.44 -11.39
C SER A 56 7.42 -3.54 -10.56
N GLY A 57 7.45 -4.79 -11.05
CA GLY A 57 8.00 -5.93 -10.33
C GLY A 57 9.47 -5.80 -9.92
N ILE A 58 10.27 -5.04 -10.68
CA ILE A 58 11.65 -4.71 -10.30
C ILE A 58 11.72 -4.03 -8.93
N ARG A 59 10.69 -3.29 -8.52
CA ARG A 59 10.63 -2.60 -7.22
C ARG A 59 10.61 -3.56 -6.02
N THR A 60 10.45 -4.85 -6.24
CA THR A 60 10.69 -5.86 -5.19
C THR A 60 12.13 -5.83 -4.66
N ASN A 61 13.07 -5.28 -5.43
CA ASN A 61 14.46 -5.09 -5.04
C ASN A 61 14.64 -4.25 -3.76
N ILE A 62 13.75 -3.31 -3.47
CA ILE A 62 13.85 -2.46 -2.26
C ILE A 62 13.71 -3.28 -0.98
N TYR A 63 13.02 -4.42 -1.05
CA TYR A 63 12.78 -5.31 0.09
C TYR A 63 13.81 -6.42 0.21
N TYR A 64 14.52 -6.77 -0.88
CA TYR A 64 15.50 -7.85 -0.90
C TYR A 64 16.60 -7.71 0.17
N PRO A 65 17.19 -6.52 0.41
CA PRO A 65 18.18 -6.33 1.47
C PRO A 65 17.69 -6.79 2.86
N MET A 66 16.40 -6.59 3.14
CA MET A 66 15.79 -6.86 4.44
C MET A 66 15.27 -8.30 4.55
N PHE A 67 14.53 -8.78 3.54
CA PHE A 67 13.79 -10.04 3.63
C PHE A 67 14.43 -11.19 2.86
N LYS A 68 15.47 -10.90 2.07
CA LYS A 68 16.18 -11.87 1.21
C LYS A 68 15.24 -12.67 0.31
N THR A 69 14.18 -12.00 -0.16
CA THR A 69 13.20 -12.55 -1.09
C THR A 69 12.70 -11.46 -2.04
N MET A 70 12.44 -11.86 -3.29
CA MET A 70 11.71 -11.10 -4.29
C MET A 70 10.55 -12.00 -4.71
N HIS A 71 9.46 -11.92 -3.94
CA HIS A 71 8.29 -12.81 -4.05
C HIS A 71 7.84 -12.90 -5.49
N ASN A 72 7.63 -14.10 -6.05
CA ASN A 72 7.14 -14.36 -7.42
C ASN A 72 7.84 -13.63 -8.61
N TYR A 73 8.90 -12.86 -8.37
CA TYR A 73 9.56 -12.06 -9.40
C TYR A 73 10.36 -12.94 -10.35
N ILE A 74 10.17 -12.74 -11.66
CA ILE A 74 10.70 -13.64 -12.69
C ILE A 74 12.21 -13.53 -12.84
N GLU A 75 12.79 -12.34 -12.69
CA GLU A 75 14.23 -12.08 -12.82
C GLU A 75 14.97 -12.15 -11.48
N LYS A 76 14.32 -12.64 -10.40
CA LYS A 76 14.89 -12.64 -9.05
C LYS A 76 16.28 -13.26 -8.97
N GLU A 77 16.55 -14.34 -9.70
CA GLU A 77 17.85 -15.01 -9.59
C GLU A 77 19.01 -14.17 -10.13
N THR A 78 18.76 -13.33 -11.13
CA THR A 78 19.77 -12.43 -11.69
C THR A 78 19.96 -11.26 -10.73
N ASP A 79 18.88 -10.59 -10.36
CA ASP A 79 18.92 -9.37 -9.56
C ASP A 79 19.46 -9.62 -8.15
N THR A 80 19.14 -10.76 -7.53
CA THR A 80 19.69 -11.09 -6.21
C THR A 80 21.18 -11.38 -6.26
N LYS A 81 21.67 -12.05 -7.32
CA LYS A 81 23.11 -12.27 -7.52
C LYS A 81 23.85 -10.95 -7.72
N GLU A 82 23.32 -10.06 -8.55
CA GLU A 82 23.91 -8.74 -8.77
C GLU A 82 23.97 -7.94 -7.47
N TYR A 83 22.87 -7.91 -6.71
CA TYR A 83 22.84 -7.28 -5.40
C TYR A 83 23.87 -7.89 -4.45
N ASP A 84 23.93 -9.21 -4.32
CA ASP A 84 24.81 -9.88 -3.36
C ASP A 84 26.29 -9.68 -3.72
N VAL A 85 26.63 -9.64 -5.01
CA VAL A 85 27.98 -9.26 -5.48
C VAL A 85 28.29 -7.82 -5.08
N PHE A 86 27.38 -6.88 -5.36
CA PHE A 86 27.53 -5.48 -4.97
C PHE A 86 27.71 -5.30 -3.46
N ASP A 87 26.85 -5.91 -2.65
CA ASP A 87 26.89 -5.86 -1.18
C ASP A 87 28.21 -6.45 -0.66
N SER A 88 28.65 -7.59 -1.20
CA SER A 88 29.91 -8.23 -0.80
C SER A 88 31.14 -7.37 -1.09
N ASN A 89 31.14 -6.66 -2.22
CA ASN A 89 32.25 -5.81 -2.66
C ASN A 89 32.28 -4.48 -1.91
N THR A 90 31.11 -3.96 -1.53
CA THR A 90 30.99 -2.62 -0.94
C THR A 90 31.01 -2.61 0.58
N LYS A 91 30.60 -3.68 1.27
CA LYS A 91 30.49 -3.70 2.74
C LYS A 91 31.77 -3.37 3.51
N ASN A 92 32.94 -3.55 2.90
CA ASN A 92 34.25 -3.26 3.51
C ASN A 92 34.85 -1.92 3.03
N VAL A 93 34.25 -1.29 2.01
CA VAL A 93 34.76 -0.07 1.37
C VAL A 93 33.89 1.13 1.71
N LEU A 94 32.57 0.94 1.66
CA LEU A 94 31.59 1.97 2.01
C LEU A 94 31.35 1.97 3.51
N GLN A 95 31.10 3.17 4.05
CA GLN A 95 30.68 3.30 5.45
C GLN A 95 29.33 2.63 5.65
N ARG A 96 29.12 2.06 6.84
CA ARG A 96 27.92 1.28 7.16
C ARG A 96 26.60 2.05 7.00
N ASP A 97 26.66 3.37 6.97
CA ASP A 97 25.54 4.31 6.86
C ASP A 97 25.47 5.00 5.49
N PHE A 98 26.21 4.54 4.47
CA PHE A 98 26.28 5.23 3.17
C PHE A 98 24.91 5.43 2.51
N TYR A 99 23.97 4.51 2.71
CA TYR A 99 22.60 4.62 2.19
C TYR A 99 21.84 5.79 2.81
N LEU A 100 22.09 6.13 4.08
CA LEU A 100 21.51 7.31 4.72
C LEU A 100 22.05 8.58 4.06
N LYS A 101 23.34 8.60 3.73
CA LYS A 101 23.96 9.73 3.01
C LYS A 101 23.40 9.89 1.61
N ILE A 102 23.19 8.79 0.87
CA ILE A 102 22.53 8.85 -0.44
C ILE A 102 21.10 9.34 -0.29
N TYR A 103 20.36 8.83 0.70
CA TYR A 103 19.01 9.31 1.00
C TYR A 103 18.98 10.83 1.25
N ASP A 104 19.84 11.34 2.12
CA ASP A 104 19.92 12.78 2.42
C ASP A 104 20.30 13.61 1.17
N LEU A 105 21.11 13.07 0.26
CA LEU A 105 21.48 13.75 -0.99
C LEU A 105 20.32 13.85 -1.98
N VAL A 106 19.41 12.87 -2.01
CA VAL A 106 18.33 12.80 -3.01
C VAL A 106 16.95 13.19 -2.46
N ARG A 107 16.79 13.25 -1.13
CA ARG A 107 15.49 13.46 -0.48
C ARG A 107 14.83 14.76 -0.94
N ASP A 108 15.52 15.89 -0.84
CA ASP A 108 14.90 17.21 -1.11
C ASP A 108 14.40 17.33 -2.56
N GLY A 109 15.17 16.81 -3.51
CA GLY A 109 14.76 16.77 -4.93
C GLY A 109 13.57 15.84 -5.15
N THR A 110 13.56 14.69 -4.49
CA THR A 110 12.45 13.72 -4.55
C THR A 110 11.17 14.30 -3.92
N GLU A 111 11.28 14.92 -2.76
CA GLU A 111 10.17 15.56 -2.06
C GLU A 111 9.57 16.70 -2.88
N LYS A 112 10.41 17.53 -3.51
CA LYS A 112 9.93 18.58 -4.41
C LYS A 112 9.17 18.01 -5.60
N TYR A 113 9.70 16.97 -6.25
CA TYR A 113 9.04 16.32 -7.38
C TYR A 113 7.68 15.73 -6.98
N LEU A 114 7.62 15.03 -5.84
CA LEU A 114 6.37 14.51 -5.28
C LEU A 114 5.42 15.65 -4.93
N TYR A 115 5.93 16.75 -4.38
CA TYR A 115 5.14 17.95 -4.07
C TYR A 115 4.41 18.47 -5.31
N GLU A 116 5.14 18.64 -6.42
CA GLU A 116 4.59 19.16 -7.68
C GLU A 116 3.53 18.25 -8.30
N ILE A 117 3.68 16.92 -8.17
CA ILE A 117 2.68 15.97 -8.68
C ILE A 117 1.46 15.92 -7.78
N CYS A 118 1.69 15.68 -6.49
CA CYS A 118 0.63 15.42 -5.52
C CYS A 118 -0.06 16.70 -5.03
N SER A 119 0.33 17.90 -5.47
CA SER A 119 -0.39 19.15 -5.20
C SER A 119 -1.44 19.49 -6.27
N LYS A 120 -1.52 18.71 -7.35
CA LYS A 120 -2.52 18.93 -8.39
C LYS A 120 -3.92 18.64 -7.86
N LYS A 121 -4.90 19.37 -8.40
CA LYS A 121 -6.32 19.14 -8.16
C LYS A 121 -6.95 18.56 -9.42
N PHE A 122 -7.52 17.38 -9.30
CA PHE A 122 -8.21 16.72 -10.39
C PHE A 122 -9.60 17.35 -10.59
N ASN A 123 -9.96 17.56 -11.84
CA ASN A 123 -11.31 17.98 -12.23
C ASN A 123 -11.56 17.50 -13.66
N HIS A 124 -12.36 16.43 -13.80
CA HIS A 124 -12.58 15.80 -15.11
C HIS A 124 -13.17 16.76 -16.16
N LYS A 125 -13.88 17.81 -15.72
CA LYS A 125 -14.51 18.80 -16.62
C LYS A 125 -13.50 19.70 -17.31
N THR A 126 -12.28 19.77 -16.77
CA THR A 126 -11.17 20.55 -17.36
C THR A 126 -10.26 19.70 -18.23
N CYS A 127 -10.40 18.38 -18.19
CA CYS A 127 -9.64 17.45 -19.01
C CYS A 127 -10.17 17.42 -20.45
N SER A 128 -9.27 17.18 -21.40
CA SER A 128 -9.65 16.80 -22.76
C SER A 128 -10.33 15.43 -22.79
N ASN A 129 -11.12 15.16 -23.82
CA ASN A 129 -11.78 13.86 -24.01
C ASN A 129 -10.78 12.70 -23.98
N LYS A 130 -9.60 12.87 -24.59
CA LYS A 130 -8.54 11.85 -24.62
C LYS A 130 -7.96 11.58 -23.23
N GLU A 131 -7.82 12.60 -22.39
CA GLU A 131 -7.36 12.43 -21.00
C GLU A 131 -8.40 11.67 -20.18
N VAL A 132 -9.67 12.04 -20.30
CA VAL A 132 -10.79 11.33 -19.65
C VAL A 132 -10.81 9.86 -20.07
N GLU A 133 -10.73 9.57 -21.38
CA GLU A 133 -10.67 8.21 -21.91
C GLU A 133 -9.50 7.40 -21.33
N ASN A 134 -8.31 8.00 -21.25
CA ASN A 134 -7.13 7.36 -20.67
C ASN A 134 -7.30 7.05 -19.17
N ILE A 135 -7.91 7.97 -18.42
CA ILE A 135 -8.18 7.77 -16.98
C ILE A 135 -9.19 6.63 -16.81
N VAL A 136 -10.31 6.66 -17.54
CA VAL A 136 -11.34 5.61 -17.51
C VAL A 136 -10.76 4.26 -17.90
N PHE A 137 -9.90 4.21 -18.92
CA PHE A 137 -9.22 2.99 -19.32
C PHE A 137 -8.35 2.41 -18.20
N LYS A 138 -7.55 3.25 -17.51
CA LYS A 138 -6.73 2.82 -16.37
C LYS A 138 -7.58 2.33 -15.20
N ILE A 139 -8.66 3.04 -14.86
CA ILE A 139 -9.61 2.62 -13.81
C ILE A 139 -10.15 1.23 -14.15
N LYS A 140 -10.64 1.02 -15.37
CA LYS A 140 -11.17 -0.29 -15.79
C LYS A 140 -10.10 -1.38 -15.78
N GLN A 141 -8.86 -1.10 -16.18
CA GLN A 141 -7.76 -2.07 -16.08
C GLN A 141 -7.42 -2.44 -14.63
N THR A 142 -7.47 -1.47 -13.71
CA THR A 142 -7.22 -1.70 -12.29
C THR A 142 -8.37 -2.45 -11.64
N PHE A 143 -9.61 -2.04 -11.93
CA PHE A 143 -10.81 -2.56 -11.28
C PHE A 143 -11.48 -3.76 -11.97
N ASN A 144 -10.86 -4.32 -13.01
CA ASN A 144 -11.33 -5.53 -13.71
C ASN A 144 -10.28 -6.66 -13.70
N LYS A 145 -9.34 -6.63 -12.74
CA LYS A 145 -8.36 -7.71 -12.57
C LYS A 145 -9.06 -9.00 -12.16
N ASN A 146 -8.56 -10.10 -12.72
CA ASN A 146 -9.03 -11.44 -12.42
C ASN A 146 -7.83 -12.39 -12.46
N TYR A 147 -7.15 -12.54 -11.33
CA TYR A 147 -5.99 -13.42 -11.21
C TYR A 147 -6.23 -14.44 -10.09
N PRO A 148 -6.98 -15.54 -10.35
CA PRO A 148 -7.43 -16.46 -9.31
C PRO A 148 -6.31 -17.05 -8.45
N ASN A 149 -5.13 -17.33 -9.04
CA ASN A 149 -3.98 -17.86 -8.31
C ASN A 149 -3.42 -16.81 -7.33
N THR A 150 -3.18 -15.58 -7.80
CA THR A 150 -2.77 -14.46 -6.95
C THR A 150 -3.81 -14.20 -5.86
N GLN A 151 -5.09 -14.28 -6.19
CA GLN A 151 -6.17 -14.12 -5.23
C GLN A 151 -6.15 -15.18 -4.13
N ASN A 152 -5.95 -16.45 -4.48
CA ASN A 152 -5.86 -17.50 -3.48
C ASN A 152 -4.62 -17.33 -2.60
N GLU A 153 -3.49 -16.98 -3.19
CA GLU A 153 -2.26 -16.68 -2.46
C GLU A 153 -2.44 -15.50 -1.49
N ASN A 154 -2.96 -14.37 -1.97
CA ASN A 154 -3.13 -13.16 -1.16
C ASN A 154 -4.15 -13.35 -0.03
N LYS A 155 -5.19 -14.17 -0.21
CA LYS A 155 -6.08 -14.59 0.89
C LYS A 155 -5.29 -15.32 1.98
N MET A 156 -4.42 -16.25 1.61
CA MET A 156 -3.59 -17.00 2.56
C MET A 156 -2.56 -16.11 3.24
N ILE A 157 -1.99 -15.13 2.53
CA ILE A 157 -1.06 -14.17 3.12
C ILE A 157 -1.79 -13.29 4.15
N LEU A 158 -2.95 -12.73 3.80
CA LEU A 158 -3.71 -11.92 4.75
C LEU A 158 -4.17 -12.73 5.96
N ASP A 159 -4.58 -14.00 5.79
CA ASP A 159 -4.89 -14.90 6.89
C ASP A 159 -3.69 -15.07 7.85
N LYS A 160 -2.49 -15.33 7.31
CA LYS A 160 -1.25 -15.42 8.11
C LYS A 160 -0.91 -14.10 8.79
N TYR A 161 -1.13 -12.98 8.09
CA TYR A 161 -0.84 -11.66 8.60
C TYR A 161 -1.74 -11.29 9.78
N LEU A 162 -3.06 -11.49 9.66
CA LEU A 162 -4.00 -11.29 10.76
C LEU A 162 -3.68 -12.21 11.94
N ASN A 163 -3.39 -13.49 11.69
CA ASN A 163 -2.99 -14.42 12.74
C ASN A 163 -1.72 -13.96 13.48
N LEU A 164 -0.69 -13.51 12.76
CA LEU A 164 0.54 -12.99 13.34
C LEU A 164 0.27 -11.80 14.26
N LEU A 165 -0.55 -10.85 13.82
CA LEU A 165 -0.90 -9.66 14.60
C LEU A 165 -1.65 -10.04 15.88
N ILE A 166 -2.70 -10.87 15.77
CA ILE A 166 -3.52 -11.30 16.90
C ILE A 166 -2.70 -12.10 17.91
N GLN A 167 -1.83 -13.01 17.47
CA GLN A 167 -0.93 -13.77 18.35
C GLN A 167 0.05 -12.87 19.14
N ASN A 168 0.32 -11.66 18.65
CA ASN A 168 1.18 -10.69 19.32
C ASN A 168 0.37 -9.59 20.02
N ASN A 169 -0.94 -9.77 20.21
CA ASN A 169 -1.85 -8.80 20.84
C ASN A 169 -1.85 -7.43 20.14
N ILE A 170 -1.74 -7.43 18.80
CA ILE A 170 -1.83 -6.23 17.96
C ILE A 170 -3.19 -6.26 17.28
N LYS A 171 -3.99 -5.21 17.48
CA LYS A 171 -5.31 -5.07 16.86
C LYS A 171 -5.15 -4.67 15.39
N PRO A 172 -5.61 -5.50 14.42
CA PRO A 172 -5.60 -5.12 13.02
C PRO A 172 -6.75 -4.16 12.70
N ILE A 173 -6.47 -3.18 11.85
CA ILE A 173 -7.45 -2.27 11.25
C ILE A 173 -7.23 -2.33 9.75
N ILE A 174 -8.17 -2.91 9.01
CA ILE A 174 -8.16 -2.89 7.55
C ILE A 174 -8.80 -1.58 7.10
N LEU A 175 -8.10 -0.86 6.23
CA LEU A 175 -8.48 0.45 5.73
C LEU A 175 -8.66 0.40 4.23
N VAL A 176 -9.79 0.87 3.71
CA VAL A 176 -9.98 1.14 2.28
C VAL A 176 -10.09 2.64 2.08
N CYS A 177 -9.17 3.22 1.33
CA CYS A 177 -9.13 4.65 1.01
C CYS A 177 -10.34 5.11 0.17
N PRO A 178 -10.69 6.40 0.22
CA PRO A 178 -11.73 6.95 -0.64
C PRO A 178 -11.33 6.95 -2.10
N GLU A 179 -12.32 6.75 -2.97
CA GLU A 179 -12.21 6.94 -4.42
C GLU A 179 -13.01 8.15 -4.85
N SER A 180 -12.61 8.83 -5.92
CA SER A 180 -13.37 9.99 -6.42
C SER A 180 -14.74 9.58 -6.98
N GLU A 181 -15.74 10.46 -6.88
CA GLU A 181 -17.06 10.20 -7.49
C GLU A 181 -16.96 9.89 -8.99
N PHE A 182 -16.05 10.58 -9.69
CA PHE A 182 -15.72 10.33 -11.08
C PHE A 182 -15.29 8.87 -11.29
N SER A 183 -14.31 8.39 -10.51
CA SER A 183 -13.79 7.03 -10.69
C SER A 183 -14.80 5.94 -10.37
N ARG A 184 -15.58 6.13 -9.30
CA ARG A 184 -16.62 5.17 -8.89
C ARG A 184 -17.64 4.87 -9.98
N LYS A 185 -17.95 5.82 -10.86
CA LYS A 185 -18.87 5.64 -12.01
C LYS A 185 -18.38 4.59 -13.01
N TYR A 186 -17.09 4.28 -13.03
CA TYR A 186 -16.47 3.37 -13.99
C TYR A 186 -15.96 2.06 -13.38
N ILE A 187 -16.16 1.87 -12.07
CA ILE A 187 -15.73 0.67 -11.34
C ILE A 187 -16.89 -0.33 -11.29
N ASP A 188 -16.63 -1.57 -11.73
CA ASP A 188 -17.59 -2.67 -11.64
C ASP A 188 -17.66 -3.18 -10.17
N ASN A 189 -18.87 -3.31 -9.64
CA ASN A 189 -19.12 -3.75 -8.26
C ASN A 189 -18.70 -5.21 -7.99
N LYS A 190 -18.43 -6.02 -9.02
CA LYS A 190 -17.98 -7.42 -8.85
C LYS A 190 -16.75 -7.53 -7.95
N MET A 191 -15.81 -6.59 -8.08
CA MET A 191 -14.59 -6.65 -7.29
C MET A 191 -14.83 -6.22 -5.84
N GLU A 192 -15.67 -5.22 -5.61
CA GLU A 192 -16.14 -4.85 -4.27
C GLU A 192 -16.82 -6.03 -3.58
N ILE A 193 -17.79 -6.68 -4.24
CA ILE A 193 -18.50 -7.84 -3.71
C ILE A 193 -17.52 -8.96 -3.34
N ARG A 194 -16.55 -9.22 -4.21
CA ARG A 194 -15.51 -10.25 -3.97
C ARG A 194 -14.60 -9.89 -2.81
N PHE A 195 -14.15 -8.64 -2.73
CA PHE A 195 -13.33 -8.13 -1.64
C PHE A 195 -14.08 -8.26 -0.31
N LEU A 196 -15.29 -7.72 -0.21
CA LEU A 196 -16.10 -7.73 1.00
C LEU A 196 -16.42 -9.15 1.47
N LYS A 197 -16.70 -10.08 0.54
CA LYS A 197 -16.90 -11.49 0.88
C LYS A 197 -15.66 -12.12 1.52
N ILE A 198 -14.46 -11.78 1.05
CA ILE A 198 -13.21 -12.28 1.65
C ILE A 198 -13.03 -11.68 3.05
N ILE A 199 -13.26 -10.38 3.20
CA ILE A 199 -13.14 -9.70 4.49
C ILE A 199 -14.15 -10.26 5.50
N GLU A 200 -15.40 -10.49 5.10
CA GLU A 200 -16.43 -11.09 5.96
C GLU A 200 -16.01 -12.46 6.50
N LEU A 201 -15.49 -13.33 5.62
CA LEU A 201 -15.00 -14.66 6.02
C LEU A 201 -13.82 -14.57 7.00
N LEU A 202 -12.91 -13.61 6.82
CA LEU A 202 -11.81 -13.38 7.74
C LEU A 202 -12.30 -12.81 9.07
N ASN A 203 -13.32 -11.94 9.06
CA ASN A 203 -13.87 -11.32 10.27
C ASN A 203 -14.65 -12.32 11.14
N GLN A 204 -15.10 -13.44 10.57
CA GLN A 204 -15.62 -14.57 11.34
C GLN A 204 -14.54 -15.32 12.11
N LYS A 205 -13.26 -15.21 11.69
CA LYS A 205 -12.12 -15.93 12.27
C LYS A 205 -11.26 -15.04 13.19
N TYR A 206 -11.13 -13.76 12.87
CA TYR A 206 -10.26 -12.84 13.57
C TYR A 206 -11.00 -11.58 13.97
N ASP A 207 -10.63 -11.02 15.13
CA ASP A 207 -11.15 -9.76 15.61
C ASP A 207 -10.34 -8.58 15.05
N PHE A 208 -10.83 -7.97 13.97
CA PHE A 208 -10.26 -6.75 13.37
C PHE A 208 -11.38 -5.75 13.01
N VAL A 209 -10.98 -4.52 12.71
CA VAL A 209 -11.91 -3.48 12.24
C VAL A 209 -11.74 -3.27 10.74
N LEU A 210 -12.84 -3.16 10.00
CA LEU A 210 -12.84 -2.66 8.62
C LEU A 210 -13.33 -1.20 8.62
N LEU A 211 -12.47 -0.29 8.18
CA LEU A 211 -12.81 1.09 7.87
C LEU A 211 -12.84 1.25 6.34
N ASN A 212 -14.04 1.33 5.78
CA ASN A 212 -14.22 1.39 4.33
C ASN A 212 -14.72 2.78 3.88
N TYR A 213 -13.81 3.59 3.33
CA TYR A 213 -14.10 4.95 2.85
C TYR A 213 -14.33 5.02 1.35
N PHE A 214 -14.36 3.89 0.63
CA PHE A 214 -14.41 3.86 -0.82
C PHE A 214 -15.52 4.76 -1.41
N ASN A 215 -16.72 4.72 -0.81
CA ASN A 215 -17.89 5.50 -1.21
C ASN A 215 -18.11 6.76 -0.34
N ASP A 216 -17.09 7.24 0.37
CA ASP A 216 -17.24 8.37 1.30
C ASP A 216 -17.50 9.67 0.54
N ILE A 217 -18.71 10.22 0.75
CA ILE A 217 -19.20 11.43 0.09
C ILE A 217 -18.51 12.71 0.58
N ARG A 218 -17.71 12.63 1.64
CA ARG A 218 -16.94 13.78 2.13
C ARG A 218 -15.84 14.17 1.15
N PHE A 219 -15.46 13.31 0.20
CA PHE A 219 -14.39 13.55 -0.76
C PHE A 219 -14.90 14.02 -2.12
N GLU A 220 -14.33 15.12 -2.59
CA GLU A 220 -14.60 15.73 -3.89
C GLU A 220 -13.47 15.43 -4.87
N GLU A 221 -13.67 15.61 -6.17
CA GLU A 221 -12.61 15.36 -7.18
C GLU A 221 -11.33 16.18 -6.92
N GLU A 222 -11.48 17.39 -6.39
CA GLU A 222 -10.35 18.28 -6.08
C GLU A 222 -9.49 17.77 -4.91
N ASP A 223 -9.92 16.75 -4.16
CA ASP A 223 -9.11 16.07 -3.14
C ASP A 223 -8.11 15.07 -3.76
N PHE A 224 -8.13 14.88 -5.08
CA PHE A 224 -7.30 13.93 -5.81
C PHE A 224 -6.34 14.62 -6.78
N TYR A 225 -5.16 14.06 -7.05
CA TYR A 225 -4.19 14.61 -8.02
C TYR A 225 -4.31 13.98 -9.42
N ASP A 226 -4.77 12.73 -9.46
CA ASP A 226 -5.31 12.05 -10.63
C ASP A 226 -6.63 11.40 -10.20
N GLY A 227 -7.49 10.97 -11.11
CA GLY A 227 -8.85 10.53 -10.74
C GLY A 227 -8.96 9.46 -9.64
N VAL A 228 -7.88 8.80 -9.22
CA VAL A 228 -7.87 7.70 -8.24
C VAL A 228 -6.94 7.89 -7.04
N HIS A 229 -6.02 8.87 -7.06
CA HIS A 229 -5.07 9.07 -5.95
C HIS A 229 -5.26 10.43 -5.27
N LEU A 230 -5.36 10.43 -3.92
CA LEU A 230 -5.48 11.64 -3.11
C LEU A 230 -4.27 12.57 -3.29
N ASN A 231 -4.52 13.87 -3.40
CA ASN A 231 -3.51 14.92 -3.36
C ASN A 231 -3.12 15.25 -1.90
N TYR A 232 -2.24 16.23 -1.68
CA TYR A 232 -1.83 16.62 -0.32
C TYR A 232 -3.00 17.08 0.55
N ASP A 233 -3.89 17.92 0.00
CA ASP A 233 -5.03 18.47 0.73
C ASP A 233 -6.02 17.33 1.09
N GLY A 234 -6.32 16.47 0.12
CA GLY A 234 -7.16 15.29 0.31
C GLY A 234 -6.56 14.27 1.27
N SER A 235 -5.25 14.06 1.23
CA SER A 235 -4.54 13.17 2.17
C SER A 235 -4.54 13.73 3.60
N LYS A 236 -4.40 15.06 3.74
CA LYS A 236 -4.51 15.73 5.05
C LYS A 236 -5.92 15.59 5.60
N LYS A 237 -6.94 15.91 4.79
CA LYS A 237 -8.35 15.73 5.11
C LYS A 237 -8.68 14.29 5.51
N PHE A 238 -8.18 13.31 4.75
CA PHE A 238 -8.36 11.90 5.07
C PHE A 238 -7.69 11.51 6.39
N THR A 239 -6.50 12.03 6.65
CA THR A 239 -5.80 11.80 7.93
C THR A 239 -6.59 12.35 9.12
N GLU A 240 -7.20 13.53 8.98
CA GLU A 240 -8.04 14.13 10.03
C GLU A 240 -9.30 13.30 10.29
N ILE A 241 -9.97 12.85 9.23
CA ILE A 241 -11.12 11.93 9.31
C ILE A 241 -10.73 10.62 10.00
N LEU A 242 -9.64 10.00 9.53
CA LEU A 242 -9.15 8.72 10.05
C LEU A 242 -8.75 8.82 11.53
N ASN A 243 -8.08 9.91 11.94
CA ASN A 243 -7.75 10.14 13.35
C ASN A 243 -9.01 10.15 14.22
N ASN A 244 -10.07 10.83 13.78
CA ASN A 244 -11.32 10.90 14.53
C ASN A 244 -11.97 9.53 14.66
N ASP A 245 -12.05 8.78 13.56
CA ASP A 245 -12.69 7.46 13.55
C ASP A 245 -11.89 6.45 14.37
N ILE A 246 -10.55 6.49 14.31
CA ILE A 246 -9.68 5.63 15.12
C ILE A 246 -9.72 5.99 16.61
N ASN A 247 -9.80 7.27 16.97
CA ASN A 247 -9.89 7.69 18.38
C ASN A 247 -11.19 7.20 19.07
N VAL A 248 -12.22 6.86 18.31
CA VAL A 248 -13.45 6.24 18.86
C VAL A 248 -13.27 4.72 19.08
N LEU A 249 -12.31 4.10 18.39
CA LEU A 249 -12.04 2.66 18.43
C LEU A 249 -10.97 2.26 19.46
N ILE A 250 -10.14 3.23 19.91
CA ILE A 250 -8.98 3.06 20.79
C ILE A 250 -9.23 3.75 22.14
#